data_AF-A0A8I2G0J7-F1
#
_entry.id   AF-A0A8I2G0J7-F1
#
_cell.length_a   1.000
_cell.length_b   1.000
_cell.length_c   1.000
_cell.angle_alpha   90.00
_cell.angle_beta   90.00
_cell.angle_gamma   90.00
#
_symmetry.space_group_name_H-M   'P 1'
#
loop_
_entity.id
_entity.type
_entity.pdbx_description
1 polymer ?
#
loop_
_entity_poly.entity_id
_entity_poly.type
_entity_poly.pdbx_seq_one_letter_code
_entity_poly.pdbx_strand_id
1 'polypeptide(L)'
;MIKKIVKFKRLWVELILTLVFLGGALFYVQKTPLRAGLQLVLMVKSPHHDTFKLIIGNEKTIEVNVDAANHFQEVCFPLPQKKIEKLRLKFGNNPGLTAVKYLEITGPLIFSKPRLEGKRLQRMFQQKYGIYNHYVKDQCYFIETAGPHHWLEPVKVFYKWIDTLQTGKASYYLLAVILSVLFFSFLHFANLAVLKMHVSSKVIVNGGMIFLVFLYIPLADQVFNISGESELVEKRELSRRPEFRFDSLLVYPKQYTRYYNDYFTFRSGLIYLNNLLKVKILGVSPVPKVLIGKDDWFFLDKLELRPGTVECYRSITLFTPRQLEQWKNVLEQRQQWLAARGIHYLFLIVPNKNTIYPEFMPDHIRRVHEKSRMDQLLEYLHSHSTVPVLDLRPALKAGKTQYPVYSRTDTHWNDYGAYIAFREIITHISRSFPSFREAVPLPLSRFKIKIVNRSGGDLAIMLSLNKDVFREDMIFLEARLPLRATGDKLENISRFVKQGYSECPTAPLPNILMVHDSFYNRLKPFLSEQFSRVLFIWDWDLNFHPHVIERENPKLVIDEMAERFLMQKIPVNPGSLQEVR
;
A
#
# COMPACT_ATOMS: atom_id res chain seq x y z
N MET A 1 -42.92 36.18 4.63
CA MET A 1 -41.85 37.19 4.45
C MET A 1 -41.30 37.70 5.79
N ILE A 2 -42.15 38.13 6.74
CA ILE A 2 -41.76 38.62 8.07
C ILE A 2 -40.89 37.64 8.88
N LYS A 3 -41.22 36.33 8.90
CA LYS A 3 -40.38 35.30 9.56
C LYS A 3 -38.97 35.17 8.97
N LYS A 4 -38.78 35.40 7.67
CA LYS A 4 -37.45 35.39 7.01
C LYS A 4 -36.64 36.64 7.39
N ILE A 5 -37.30 37.80 7.48
CA ILE A 5 -36.68 39.07 7.87
C ILE A 5 -36.24 39.02 9.35
N VAL A 6 -37.06 38.45 10.23
CA VAL A 6 -36.72 38.26 11.65
C VAL A 6 -35.57 37.27 11.82
N LYS A 7 -35.56 36.15 11.07
CA LYS A 7 -34.46 35.16 11.10
C LYS A 7 -33.15 35.74 10.56
N PHE A 8 -33.21 36.57 9.52
CA PHE A 8 -32.05 37.26 8.97
C PHE A 8 -31.47 38.27 9.95
N LYS A 9 -32.31 39.19 10.49
CA LYS A 9 -31.88 40.17 11.50
C LYS A 9 -31.25 39.50 12.74
N ARG A 10 -31.72 38.31 13.12
CA ARG A 10 -31.23 37.55 14.27
C ARG A 10 -29.86 36.90 14.06
N LEU A 11 -29.62 36.33 12.89
CA LEU A 11 -28.30 35.79 12.52
C LEU A 11 -27.23 36.89 12.58
N TRP A 12 -27.59 38.11 12.17
CA TRP A 12 -26.71 39.27 12.29
C TRP A 12 -26.39 39.60 13.75
N VAL A 13 -27.34 39.50 14.68
CA VAL A 13 -27.07 39.71 16.12
C VAL A 13 -26.12 38.65 16.67
N GLU A 14 -26.33 37.36 16.35
CA GLU A 14 -25.44 36.27 16.76
C GLU A 14 -24.02 36.47 16.22
N LEU A 15 -23.92 36.88 14.95
CA LEU A 15 -22.65 37.18 14.30
C LEU A 15 -21.97 38.39 14.93
N ILE A 16 -22.68 39.47 15.21
CA ILE A 16 -22.15 40.67 15.85
C ILE A 16 -21.62 40.35 17.24
N LEU A 17 -22.39 39.63 18.07
CA LEU A 17 -21.94 39.22 19.42
C LEU A 17 -20.69 38.34 19.36
N THR A 18 -20.63 37.43 18.38
CA THR A 18 -19.45 36.59 18.15
C THR A 18 -18.24 37.42 17.71
N LEU A 19 -18.42 38.38 16.82
CA LEU A 19 -17.34 39.26 16.37
C LEU A 19 -16.84 40.17 17.50
N VAL A 20 -17.73 40.62 18.39
CA VAL A 20 -17.36 41.35 19.62
C VAL A 20 -16.56 40.46 20.57
N PHE A 21 -17.00 39.22 20.79
CA PHE A 21 -16.27 38.24 21.59
C PHE A 21 -14.88 37.93 21.01
N LEU A 22 -14.80 37.68 19.70
CA LEU A 22 -13.55 37.46 18.99
C LEU A 22 -12.64 38.69 19.11
N GLY A 23 -13.16 39.89 18.88
CA GLY A 23 -12.42 41.14 19.01
C GLY A 23 -11.85 41.32 20.43
N GLY A 24 -12.65 41.05 21.46
CA GLY A 24 -12.20 41.07 22.86
C GLY A 24 -11.12 40.03 23.16
N ALA A 25 -11.28 38.81 22.67
CA ALA A 25 -10.29 37.75 22.84
C ALA A 25 -8.97 38.06 22.12
N LEU A 26 -9.02 38.56 20.88
CA LEU A 26 -7.85 39.00 20.13
C LEU A 26 -7.14 40.16 20.82
N PHE A 27 -7.89 41.15 21.32
CA PHE A 27 -7.35 42.27 22.08
C PHE A 27 -6.68 41.82 23.39
N TYR A 28 -7.30 40.88 24.10
CA TYR A 28 -6.73 40.28 25.31
C TYR A 28 -5.42 39.55 25.01
N VAL A 29 -5.37 38.72 23.95
CA VAL A 29 -4.14 38.05 23.53
C VAL A 29 -3.07 39.08 23.13
N GLN A 30 -3.44 40.16 22.44
CA GLN A 30 -2.52 41.21 22.04
C GLN A 30 -1.91 41.96 23.23
N LYS A 31 -2.70 42.28 24.26
CA LYS A 31 -2.26 43.05 25.44
C LYS A 31 -1.59 42.21 26.53
N THR A 32 -1.91 40.93 26.63
CA THR A 32 -1.33 40.07 27.69
C THR A 32 0.13 39.72 27.35
N PRO A 33 1.11 40.01 28.23
CA PRO A 33 2.48 39.53 28.08
C PRO A 33 2.54 38.05 28.47
N LEU A 34 2.43 37.16 27.49
CA LEU A 34 2.52 35.72 27.71
C LEU A 34 3.96 35.26 27.41
N ARG A 35 4.62 34.64 28.39
CA ARG A 35 5.84 33.83 28.17
C ARG A 35 5.51 32.37 28.48
N ALA A 36 5.42 31.54 27.44
CA ALA A 36 5.11 30.12 27.61
C ALA A 36 6.21 29.40 28.42
N GLY A 37 5.80 28.46 29.30
CA GLY A 37 6.73 27.55 29.97
C GLY A 37 7.23 26.51 28.99
N LEU A 38 8.49 26.60 28.57
CA LEU A 38 9.07 25.68 27.59
C LEU A 38 9.93 24.61 28.27
N GLN A 39 10.17 23.51 27.58
CA GLN A 39 11.15 22.50 27.94
C GLN A 39 12.10 22.27 26.77
N LEU A 40 13.38 22.09 27.08
CA LEU A 40 14.40 21.66 26.13
C LEU A 40 14.57 20.15 26.29
N VAL A 41 14.26 19.40 25.23
CA VAL A 41 14.31 17.94 25.20
C VAL A 41 15.48 17.51 24.34
N LEU A 42 16.36 16.68 24.88
CA LEU A 42 17.45 16.05 24.17
C LEU A 42 17.21 14.56 24.06
N MET A 43 17.35 14.01 22.86
CA MET A 43 17.35 12.55 22.66
C MET A 43 18.79 12.07 22.59
N VAL A 44 19.29 11.48 23.68
CA VAL A 44 20.71 11.22 23.90
C VAL A 44 21.02 9.75 24.11
N LYS A 45 22.24 9.35 23.77
CA LYS A 45 22.83 8.06 24.12
C LYS A 45 24.13 8.35 24.86
N SER A 46 24.20 7.92 26.13
CA SER A 46 25.34 8.13 27.02
C SER A 46 26.00 6.78 27.36
N PRO A 47 27.35 6.68 27.32
CA PRO A 47 28.07 5.45 27.67
C PRO A 47 28.11 5.20 29.19
N HIS A 48 27.85 6.23 30.00
CA HIS A 48 27.92 6.18 31.46
C HIS A 48 26.66 6.75 32.09
N HIS A 49 26.37 6.29 33.32
CA HIS A 49 25.41 6.96 34.19
C HIS A 49 26.05 8.26 34.67
N ASP A 50 25.43 9.40 34.36
CA ASP A 50 26.02 10.73 34.61
C ASP A 50 24.93 11.80 34.79
N THR A 51 25.33 12.99 35.22
CA THR A 51 24.43 14.13 35.47
C THR A 51 24.64 15.22 34.43
N PHE A 52 23.68 15.38 33.54
CA PHE A 52 23.71 16.46 32.56
C PHE A 52 23.18 17.75 33.19
N LYS A 53 23.78 18.89 32.83
CA LYS A 53 23.43 20.18 33.41
C LYS A 53 23.06 21.20 32.33
N LEU A 54 21.95 21.89 32.54
CA LEU A 54 21.57 23.10 31.81
C LEU A 54 21.78 24.31 32.71
N ILE A 55 22.76 25.15 32.36
CA ILE A 55 23.10 26.36 33.10
C ILE A 55 22.48 27.55 32.37
N ILE A 56 21.71 28.37 33.08
CA ILE A 56 20.95 29.49 32.52
C ILE A 56 21.38 30.77 33.26
N GLY A 57 21.96 31.73 32.52
CA GLY A 57 22.58 32.92 33.11
C GLY A 57 23.80 32.57 33.97
N ASN A 58 23.99 33.31 35.07
CA ASN A 58 25.05 33.07 36.05
C ASN A 58 24.56 32.39 37.34
N GLU A 59 23.27 32.07 37.45
CA GLU A 59 22.62 31.78 38.75
C GLU A 59 21.82 30.47 38.79
N LYS A 60 21.28 29.97 37.67
CA LYS A 60 20.38 28.80 37.68
C LYS A 60 20.97 27.61 36.93
N THR A 61 21.18 26.51 37.64
CA THR A 61 21.59 25.22 37.06
C THR A 61 20.49 24.21 37.25
N ILE A 62 20.13 23.51 36.18
CA ILE A 62 19.16 22.42 36.19
C ILE A 62 19.91 21.14 35.90
N GLU A 63 19.79 20.15 36.77
CA GLU A 63 20.52 18.89 36.71
C GLU A 63 19.55 17.75 36.42
N VAL A 64 19.92 16.86 35.51
CA VAL A 64 19.13 15.68 35.14
C VAL A 64 20.07 14.48 35.08
N ASN A 65 19.72 13.41 35.79
CA ASN A 65 20.45 12.15 35.73
C ASN A 65 20.14 11.43 34.43
N VAL A 66 21.16 10.84 33.82
CA VAL A 66 21.11 10.16 32.53
C VAL A 66 21.75 8.79 32.70
N ASP A 67 21.03 7.73 32.36
CA ASP A 67 21.51 6.37 32.55
C ASP A 67 22.52 5.95 31.47
N ALA A 68 23.38 4.98 31.80
CA ALA A 68 24.19 4.31 30.79
C ALA A 68 23.27 3.45 29.91
N ALA A 69 23.18 3.77 28.62
CA ALA A 69 22.26 3.08 27.72
C ALA A 69 22.86 2.88 26.32
N ASN A 70 22.66 1.67 25.77
CA ASN A 70 22.99 1.36 24.38
C ASN A 70 21.92 1.86 23.38
N HIS A 71 20.79 2.36 23.88
CA HIS A 71 19.70 2.98 23.14
C HIS A 71 19.61 4.48 23.44
N PHE A 72 18.81 5.21 22.67
CA PHE A 72 18.56 6.63 22.91
C PHE A 72 17.46 6.83 23.95
N GLN A 73 17.66 7.77 24.86
CA GLN A 73 16.74 8.16 25.94
C GLN A 73 16.47 9.67 25.92
N GLU A 74 15.31 10.07 26.42
CA GLU A 74 14.92 11.49 26.49
C GLU A 74 15.41 12.14 27.80
N VAL A 75 16.00 13.32 27.66
CA VAL A 75 16.48 14.15 28.77
C VAL A 75 15.84 15.53 28.66
N CYS A 76 15.06 15.91 29.66
CA CYS A 76 14.20 17.09 29.63
C CYS A 76 14.65 18.16 30.62
N PHE A 77 14.88 19.39 30.14
CA PHE A 77 15.23 20.54 30.95
C PHE A 77 14.13 21.62 30.90
N PRO A 78 13.44 21.93 32.01
CA PRO A 78 12.48 23.03 32.04
C PRO A 78 13.16 24.39 31.84
N LEU A 79 12.70 25.17 30.87
CA LEU A 79 13.18 26.53 30.62
C LEU A 79 12.38 27.56 31.43
N PRO A 80 13.02 28.61 31.97
CA PRO A 80 12.32 29.62 32.73
C PRO A 80 11.47 30.52 31.84
N GLN A 81 10.35 31.01 32.36
CA GLN A 81 9.45 31.96 31.68
C GLN A 81 9.99 33.41 31.68
N LYS A 82 11.28 33.58 31.40
CA LYS A 82 11.97 34.87 31.28
C LYS A 82 12.91 34.85 30.09
N LYS A 83 13.34 36.02 29.62
CA LYS A 83 14.28 36.13 28.50
C LYS A 83 15.58 35.41 28.87
N ILE A 84 16.02 34.52 27.98
CA ILE A 84 17.26 33.76 28.16
C ILE A 84 18.35 34.46 27.35
N GLU A 85 19.29 35.06 28.05
CA GLU A 85 20.43 35.77 27.42
C GLU A 85 21.68 34.91 27.35
N LYS A 86 21.75 33.88 28.20
CA LYS A 86 22.88 32.93 28.27
C LYS A 86 22.41 31.55 28.70
N LEU A 87 22.91 30.53 28.03
CA LEU A 87 22.55 29.13 28.21
C LEU A 87 23.77 28.26 27.92
N ARG A 88 24.08 27.29 28.77
CA ARG A 88 25.17 26.34 28.57
C ARG A 88 24.69 24.93 28.87
N LEU A 89 25.07 23.98 28.03
CA LEU A 89 24.78 22.55 28.20
C LEU A 89 26.06 21.80 28.56
N LYS A 90 25.99 20.99 29.62
CA LYS A 90 27.08 20.11 30.08
C LYS A 90 26.59 18.66 30.05
N PHE A 91 27.40 17.77 29.47
CA PHE A 91 27.12 16.36 29.24
C PHE A 91 27.92 15.50 30.23
N GLY A 92 27.62 15.65 31.53
CA GLY A 92 28.20 14.82 32.58
C GLY A 92 29.55 15.29 33.13
N ASN A 93 30.14 14.50 34.01
CA ASN A 93 31.46 14.70 34.60
C ASN A 93 32.50 13.69 34.11
N ASN A 94 32.06 12.54 33.60
CA ASN A 94 32.94 11.48 33.13
C ASN A 94 33.37 11.71 31.68
N PRO A 95 34.61 11.33 31.31
CA PRO A 95 35.02 11.28 29.91
C PRO A 95 34.16 10.30 29.12
N GLY A 96 33.77 10.64 27.90
CA GLY A 96 33.01 9.71 27.06
C GLY A 96 32.42 10.34 25.80
N LEU A 97 31.94 9.47 24.91
CA LEU A 97 31.30 9.85 23.66
C LEU A 97 29.77 9.86 23.84
N THR A 98 29.19 11.05 24.00
CA THR A 98 27.73 11.22 24.03
C THR A 98 27.21 11.47 22.62
N ALA A 99 26.18 10.73 22.21
CA ALA A 99 25.49 10.97 20.94
C ALA A 99 24.15 11.67 21.18
N VAL A 100 23.89 12.77 20.48
CA VAL A 100 22.62 13.50 20.52
C VAL A 100 21.93 13.33 19.17
N LYS A 101 20.80 12.62 19.14
CA LYS A 101 20.02 12.39 17.93
C LYS A 101 19.30 13.66 17.49
N TYR A 102 18.60 14.31 18.42
CA TYR A 102 17.95 15.60 18.18
C TYR A 102 17.83 16.42 19.47
N LEU A 103 17.63 17.73 19.27
CA LEU A 103 17.15 18.67 20.27
C LEU A 103 15.79 19.21 19.83
N GLU A 104 14.84 19.20 20.75
CA GLU A 104 13.50 19.74 20.55
C GLU A 104 13.16 20.76 21.65
N ILE A 105 12.42 21.81 21.30
CA ILE A 105 11.80 22.71 22.28
C ILE A 105 10.31 22.40 22.31
N THR A 106 9.82 21.97 23.48
CA THR A 106 8.41 21.66 23.71
C THR A 106 7.79 22.65 24.69
N GLY A 107 6.47 22.72 24.73
CA GLY A 107 5.75 23.57 25.66
C GLY A 107 4.24 23.55 25.41
N PRO A 108 3.46 24.14 26.33
CA PRO A 108 2.03 24.30 26.14
C PRO A 108 1.75 25.05 24.84
N LEU A 109 0.84 24.53 24.02
CA LEU A 109 0.35 25.18 22.80
C LEU A 109 1.41 25.38 21.68
N ILE A 110 2.53 24.64 21.72
CA ILE A 110 3.48 24.48 20.60
C ILE A 110 3.09 23.24 19.79
N PHE A 111 2.35 23.44 18.69
CA PHE A 111 1.80 22.34 17.87
C PHE A 111 2.78 21.79 16.84
N SER A 112 3.70 22.63 16.35
CA SER A 112 4.87 22.16 15.59
C SER A 112 5.98 21.86 16.58
N LYS A 113 6.56 20.66 16.54
CA LYS A 113 7.73 20.26 17.33
C LYS A 113 9.01 20.50 16.53
N PRO A 114 9.54 21.73 16.45
CA PRO A 114 10.69 22.01 15.63
C PRO A 114 11.93 21.32 16.20
N ARG A 115 12.45 20.36 15.45
CA ARG A 115 13.61 19.54 15.82
C ARG A 115 14.87 20.05 15.14
N LEU A 116 15.95 20.09 15.91
CA LEU A 116 17.30 20.32 15.43
C LEU A 116 18.07 19.00 15.48
N GLU A 117 18.57 18.56 14.34
CA GLU A 117 19.29 17.31 14.18
C GLU A 117 20.54 17.49 13.31
N GLY A 118 21.47 16.54 13.41
CA GLY A 118 22.71 16.50 12.63
C GLY A 118 23.46 17.82 12.56
N LYS A 119 23.77 18.26 11.33
CA LYS A 119 24.54 19.49 11.08
C LYS A 119 23.81 20.75 11.55
N ARG A 120 22.46 20.77 11.56
CA ARG A 120 21.70 21.92 12.06
C ARG A 120 21.88 22.07 13.56
N LEU A 121 21.80 20.96 14.31
CA LEU A 121 22.07 20.93 15.74
C LEU A 121 23.50 21.38 16.05
N GLN A 122 24.49 20.80 15.37
CA GLN A 122 25.90 21.17 15.54
C GLN A 122 26.13 22.68 15.31
N ARG A 123 25.53 23.27 14.26
CA ARG A 123 25.65 24.70 13.95
C ARG A 123 25.01 25.60 15.01
N MET A 124 24.08 25.09 15.80
CA MET A 124 23.48 25.85 16.89
C MET A 124 24.39 25.96 18.10
N PHE A 125 25.39 25.09 18.27
CA PHE A 125 26.32 25.05 19.40
C PHE A 125 27.78 25.18 18.93
N GLN A 126 28.14 26.36 18.44
CA GLN A 126 29.48 26.64 17.89
C GLN A 126 30.51 26.98 18.97
N GLN A 127 30.09 27.52 20.11
CA GLN A 127 30.99 27.83 21.22
C GLN A 127 31.12 26.61 22.12
N LYS A 128 32.36 26.15 22.31
CA LYS A 128 32.69 24.89 22.98
C LYS A 128 33.88 25.11 23.88
N TYR A 129 33.80 24.58 25.08
CA TYR A 129 34.91 24.60 26.03
C TYR A 129 35.11 23.18 26.55
N GLY A 130 36.36 22.71 26.62
CA GLY A 130 36.71 21.39 27.16
C GLY A 130 36.14 20.18 26.40
N ILE A 131 35.71 20.36 25.15
CA ILE A 131 35.24 19.28 24.26
C ILE A 131 36.39 18.86 23.36
N TYR A 132 36.80 17.60 23.46
CA TYR A 132 37.97 17.06 22.78
C TYR A 132 37.71 16.87 21.28
N ASN A 133 36.55 16.31 20.95
CA ASN A 133 36.14 16.07 19.57
C ASN A 133 34.62 16.16 19.45
N HIS A 134 34.13 16.53 18.27
CA HIS A 134 32.71 16.50 17.99
C HIS A 134 32.47 16.42 16.49
N TYR A 135 31.51 15.61 16.06
CA TYR A 135 31.22 15.43 14.64
C TYR A 135 29.77 15.03 14.43
N VAL A 136 29.33 15.04 13.18
CA VAL A 136 28.00 14.57 12.80
C VAL A 136 28.15 13.34 11.93
N LYS A 137 27.52 12.24 12.33
CA LYS A 137 27.43 10.99 11.57
C LYS A 137 26.01 10.44 11.71
N ASP A 138 25.44 9.94 10.62
CA ASP A 138 24.09 9.34 10.60
C ASP A 138 23.02 10.24 11.26
N GLN A 139 23.05 11.55 10.96
CA GLN A 139 22.21 12.61 11.54
C GLN A 139 22.30 12.79 13.07
N CYS A 140 23.20 12.08 13.74
CA CYS A 140 23.48 12.26 15.17
C CYS A 140 24.68 13.19 15.38
N TYR A 141 24.59 14.06 16.38
CA TYR A 141 25.67 14.93 16.82
C TYR A 141 26.42 14.28 17.97
N PHE A 142 27.66 13.87 17.69
CA PHE A 142 28.56 13.22 18.64
C PHE A 142 29.43 14.26 19.34
N ILE A 143 29.56 14.12 20.66
CA ILE A 143 30.32 15.01 21.53
C ILE A 143 31.20 14.15 22.42
N GLU A 144 32.52 14.33 22.29
CA GLU A 144 33.53 13.62 23.07
C GLU A 144 34.10 14.56 24.13
N THR A 145 33.94 14.19 25.40
CA THR A 145 34.35 14.98 26.56
C THR A 145 35.55 14.30 27.24
N ALA A 146 36.51 15.10 27.72
CA ALA A 146 37.73 14.59 28.36
C ALA A 146 37.67 14.62 29.90
N GLY A 147 36.56 15.08 30.49
CA GLY A 147 36.38 15.25 31.93
C GLY A 147 35.34 16.32 32.29
N PRO A 148 35.29 16.78 33.55
CA PRO A 148 34.17 17.55 34.08
C PRO A 148 34.12 19.03 33.65
N HIS A 149 35.18 19.56 33.05
CA HIS A 149 35.30 20.97 32.69
C HIS A 149 34.93 21.22 31.24
N HIS A 150 33.67 20.95 30.87
CA HIS A 150 33.19 21.18 29.50
C HIS A 150 31.80 21.82 29.45
N TRP A 151 31.52 22.55 28.38
CA TRP A 151 30.17 23.00 28.04
C TRP A 151 30.02 23.35 26.56
N LEU A 152 28.79 23.22 26.07
CA LEU A 152 28.31 23.80 24.81
C LEU A 152 27.50 25.06 25.07
N GLU A 153 27.82 26.13 24.34
CA GLU A 153 27.08 27.39 24.37
C GLU A 153 26.46 27.63 22.98
N PRO A 154 25.12 27.81 22.89
CA PRO A 154 24.48 28.00 21.62
C PRO A 154 24.74 29.40 21.04
N VAL A 155 24.52 29.56 19.73
CA VAL A 155 24.66 30.84 19.03
C VAL A 155 23.46 31.76 19.28
N LYS A 156 23.64 33.08 19.08
CA LYS A 156 22.60 34.12 19.22
C LYS A 156 21.24 33.76 18.59
N VAL A 157 21.27 33.08 17.44
CA VAL A 157 20.06 32.65 16.71
C VAL A 157 19.21 31.67 17.53
N PHE A 158 19.83 30.79 18.30
CA PHE A 158 19.13 29.83 19.16
C PHE A 158 18.37 30.52 20.31
N TYR A 159 18.98 31.55 20.92
CA TYR A 159 18.31 32.37 21.94
C TYR A 159 17.13 33.14 21.36
N LYS A 160 17.31 33.76 20.19
CA LYS A 160 16.23 34.45 19.47
C LYS A 160 15.08 33.49 19.15
N TRP A 161 15.41 32.26 18.77
CA TRP A 161 14.44 31.21 18.49
C TRP A 161 13.63 30.83 19.75
N ILE A 162 14.29 30.58 20.88
CA ILE A 162 13.59 30.32 22.15
C ILE A 162 12.72 31.51 22.56
N ASP A 163 13.23 32.74 22.48
CA ASP A 163 12.46 33.93 22.85
C ASP A 163 11.24 34.14 21.93
N THR A 164 11.37 33.82 20.64
CA THR A 164 10.25 33.83 19.67
C THR A 164 9.20 32.78 20.04
N LEU A 165 9.63 31.58 20.46
CA LEU A 165 8.70 30.52 20.90
C LEU A 165 8.02 30.87 22.23
N GLN A 166 8.73 31.50 23.16
CA GLN A 166 8.17 31.95 24.44
C GLN A 166 7.15 33.07 24.26
N THR A 167 7.41 34.01 23.33
CA THR A 167 6.57 35.20 23.09
C THR A 167 5.55 35.00 21.96
N GLY A 168 5.56 33.82 21.31
CA GLY A 168 4.68 33.49 20.20
C GLY A 168 3.20 33.48 20.60
N LYS A 169 2.41 34.38 20.01
CA LYS A 169 0.97 34.51 20.30
C LYS A 169 0.06 33.74 19.32
N ALA A 170 0.63 33.11 18.29
CA ALA A 170 -0.10 32.48 17.19
C ALA A 170 -1.10 31.41 17.66
N SER A 171 -0.71 30.56 18.61
CA SER A 171 -1.58 29.52 19.17
C SER A 171 -2.71 30.09 20.02
N TYR A 172 -2.49 31.21 20.71
CA TYR A 172 -3.53 31.91 21.46
C TYR A 172 -4.53 32.62 20.55
N TYR A 173 -4.08 33.20 19.43
CA TYR A 173 -4.99 33.73 18.40
C TYR A 173 -5.85 32.63 17.76
N LEU A 174 -5.27 31.46 17.48
CA LEU A 174 -6.01 30.31 16.98
C LEU A 174 -7.06 29.84 18.00
N LEU A 175 -6.69 29.76 19.28
CA LEU A 175 -7.61 29.40 20.36
C LEU A 175 -8.77 30.41 20.48
N ALA A 176 -8.48 31.71 20.36
CA ALA A 176 -9.51 32.76 20.36
C ALA A 176 -10.53 32.57 19.22
N VAL A 177 -10.06 32.20 18.01
CA VAL A 177 -10.95 31.89 16.88
C VAL A 177 -11.81 30.67 17.17
N ILE A 178 -11.22 29.58 17.68
CA ILE A 178 -11.95 28.35 18.02
C ILE A 178 -13.03 28.62 19.06
N LEU A 179 -12.70 29.30 20.14
CA LEU A 179 -13.66 29.67 21.19
C LEU A 179 -14.80 30.55 20.65
N SER A 180 -14.50 31.43 19.69
CA SER A 180 -15.52 32.28 19.06
C SER A 180 -16.48 31.47 18.18
N VAL A 181 -15.99 30.48 17.45
CA VAL A 181 -16.84 29.56 16.67
C VAL A 181 -17.73 28.71 17.59
N LEU A 182 -17.18 28.24 18.71
CA LEU A 182 -17.94 27.50 19.72
C LEU A 182 -19.01 28.39 20.36
N PHE A 183 -18.68 29.65 20.67
CA PHE A 183 -19.62 30.63 21.20
C PHE A 183 -20.77 30.94 20.22
N PHE A 184 -20.46 31.14 18.94
CA PHE A 184 -21.48 31.31 17.89
C PHE A 184 -22.39 30.08 17.80
N SER A 185 -21.80 28.88 17.78
CA SER A 185 -22.55 27.63 17.71
C SER A 185 -23.46 27.49 18.93
N PHE A 186 -22.96 27.78 20.13
CA PHE A 186 -23.76 27.77 21.35
C PHE A 186 -24.95 28.73 21.26
N LEU A 187 -24.76 29.99 20.84
CA LEU A 187 -25.84 30.96 20.66
C LEU A 187 -26.87 30.48 19.63
N HIS A 188 -26.41 29.91 18.53
CA HIS A 188 -27.27 29.41 17.45
C HIS A 188 -28.11 28.20 17.88
N PHE A 189 -27.51 27.25 18.61
CA PHE A 189 -28.17 26.01 19.03
C PHE A 189 -29.02 26.14 20.30
N ALA A 190 -28.60 26.95 21.29
CA ALA A 190 -29.41 27.25 22.47
C ALA A 190 -30.78 27.85 22.08
N ASN A 191 -30.83 28.54 20.93
CA ASN A 191 -32.05 29.12 20.38
C ASN A 191 -32.93 28.16 19.56
N LEU A 192 -32.36 27.11 18.96
CA LEU A 192 -33.15 26.09 18.24
C LEU A 192 -34.09 25.32 19.18
N ALA A 193 -33.76 25.24 20.47
CA ALA A 193 -34.63 24.70 21.52
C ALA A 193 -35.98 25.45 21.65
N VAL A 194 -36.07 26.70 21.16
CA VAL A 194 -37.28 27.56 21.24
C VAL A 194 -38.21 27.37 20.03
N LEU A 195 -37.74 26.80 18.91
CA LEU A 195 -38.57 26.55 17.73
C LEU A 195 -39.22 25.16 17.80
N LYS A 196 -40.48 25.12 18.22
CA LYS A 196 -41.37 23.93 18.21
C LYS A 196 -41.54 23.37 16.79
N MET A 197 -40.61 22.52 16.35
CA MET A 197 -40.85 21.55 15.27
C MET A 197 -41.35 20.24 15.89
N HIS A 198 -42.37 19.62 15.30
CA HIS A 198 -43.06 18.41 15.79
C HIS A 198 -42.29 17.09 15.57
N VAL A 199 -40.96 17.15 15.59
CA VAL A 199 -40.10 16.03 15.97
C VAL A 199 -39.56 16.48 17.32
N SER A 200 -39.74 15.69 18.39
CA SER A 200 -39.39 16.13 19.76
C SER A 200 -38.07 16.89 19.71
N SER A 201 -38.05 18.15 20.18
CA SER A 201 -36.88 19.04 20.05
C SER A 201 -35.61 18.35 20.57
N LYS A 202 -35.77 17.42 21.52
CA LYS A 202 -34.74 16.51 22.01
C LYS A 202 -34.17 15.59 20.92
N VAL A 203 -34.97 14.99 20.04
CA VAL A 203 -34.49 14.13 18.95
C VAL A 203 -33.67 14.93 17.92
N ILE A 204 -34.10 16.14 17.54
CA ILE A 204 -33.33 16.98 16.61
C ILE A 204 -32.03 17.45 17.25
N VAL A 205 -32.10 17.93 18.50
CA VAL A 205 -30.92 18.39 19.24
C VAL A 205 -29.96 17.22 19.48
N ASN A 206 -30.46 16.06 19.91
CA ASN A 206 -29.63 14.88 20.12
C ASN A 206 -29.04 14.37 18.80
N GLY A 207 -29.82 14.31 17.72
CA GLY A 207 -29.32 13.93 16.40
C GLY A 207 -28.27 14.90 15.86
N GLY A 208 -28.48 16.20 16.05
CA GLY A 208 -27.50 17.24 15.70
C GLY A 208 -26.22 17.15 16.53
N MET A 209 -26.33 16.93 17.84
CA MET A 209 -25.19 16.73 18.74
C MET A 209 -24.41 15.46 18.37
N ILE A 210 -25.10 14.36 18.09
CA ILE A 210 -24.50 13.11 17.62
C ILE A 210 -23.77 13.36 16.30
N PHE A 211 -24.40 14.03 15.34
CA PHE A 211 -23.79 14.37 14.06
C PHE A 211 -22.53 15.23 14.21
N LEU A 212 -22.58 16.25 15.07
CA LEU A 212 -21.42 17.09 15.38
C LEU A 212 -20.30 16.26 16.03
N VAL A 213 -20.63 15.41 17.01
CA VAL A 213 -19.64 14.49 17.60
C VAL A 213 -19.01 13.63 16.51
N PHE A 214 -19.78 13.03 15.60
CA PHE A 214 -19.26 12.26 14.47
C PHE A 214 -18.34 13.07 13.54
N LEU A 215 -18.66 14.34 13.28
CA LEU A 215 -17.80 15.22 12.48
C LEU A 215 -16.48 15.56 13.19
N TYR A 216 -16.47 15.66 14.51
CA TYR A 216 -15.29 16.01 15.29
C TYR A 216 -14.45 14.81 15.74
N ILE A 217 -14.97 13.58 15.66
CA ILE A 217 -14.23 12.35 16.00
C ILE A 217 -12.89 12.24 15.23
N PRO A 218 -12.82 12.45 13.89
CA PRO A 218 -11.54 12.40 13.17
C PRO A 218 -10.55 13.47 13.63
N LEU A 219 -11.03 14.67 13.99
CA LEU A 219 -10.20 15.76 14.48
C LEU A 219 -9.67 15.46 15.89
N ALA A 220 -10.52 14.95 16.78
CA ALA A 220 -10.12 14.55 18.13
C ALA A 220 -9.06 13.46 18.06
N ASP A 221 -9.24 12.45 17.22
CA ASP A 221 -8.28 11.37 17.04
C ASP A 221 -6.97 11.84 16.41
N GLN A 222 -6.99 12.80 15.50
CA GLN A 222 -5.78 13.45 15.00
C GLN A 222 -4.97 14.15 16.10
N VAL A 223 -5.65 14.68 17.13
CA VAL A 223 -5.02 15.35 18.27
C VAL A 223 -4.53 14.34 19.31
N PHE A 224 -5.31 13.29 19.57
CA PHE A 224 -5.09 12.36 20.69
C PHE A 224 -4.45 11.01 20.27
N ASN A 225 -4.36 10.73 18.96
CA ASN A 225 -3.84 9.49 18.39
C ASN A 225 -4.44 8.21 19.02
N ILE A 226 -5.77 8.18 19.16
CA ILE A 226 -6.51 7.15 19.89
C ILE A 226 -6.56 5.85 19.08
N SER A 227 -6.70 5.93 17.74
CA SER A 227 -6.92 4.76 16.88
C SER A 227 -5.65 4.03 16.40
N GLY A 228 -4.47 4.63 16.58
CA GLY A 228 -3.19 4.09 16.10
C GLY A 228 -3.09 4.03 14.57
N GLU A 229 -1.91 3.65 14.06
CA GLU A 229 -1.74 3.46 12.61
C GLU A 229 -2.45 2.17 12.16
N SER A 230 -3.48 2.33 11.34
CA SER A 230 -4.14 1.20 10.68
C SER A 230 -3.57 1.00 9.27
N GLU A 231 -2.99 -0.16 9.02
CA GLU A 231 -2.53 -0.60 7.71
C GLU A 231 -3.71 -0.84 6.75
N LEU A 232 -4.13 0.21 6.02
CA LEU A 232 -4.85 -0.02 4.77
C LEU A 232 -3.84 -0.47 3.73
N VAL A 233 -4.04 -1.67 3.17
CA VAL A 233 -3.22 -2.20 2.08
C VAL A 233 -3.71 -1.61 0.75
N GLU A 234 -3.49 -0.31 0.55
CA GLU A 234 -3.76 0.34 -0.72
C GLU A 234 -2.55 0.19 -1.64
N LYS A 235 -2.73 -0.44 -2.81
CA LYS A 235 -1.68 -0.54 -3.86
C LYS A 235 -1.53 0.80 -4.62
N ARG A 236 -1.33 1.91 -3.89
CA ARG A 236 -1.04 3.24 -4.44
C ARG A 236 -0.06 3.99 -3.57
N GLU A 237 0.69 4.90 -4.16
CA GLU A 237 1.51 5.84 -3.39
C GLU A 237 0.62 6.87 -2.67
N LEU A 238 0.84 7.02 -1.36
CA LEU A 238 0.22 8.07 -0.57
C LEU A 238 0.83 9.43 -0.94
N SER A 239 -0.01 10.46 -0.97
CA SER A 239 0.42 11.81 -1.33
C SER A 239 1.35 12.41 -0.28
N ARG A 240 2.40 13.11 -0.70
CA ARG A 240 3.29 13.79 0.24
C ARG A 240 2.62 15.04 0.82
N ARG A 241 2.96 15.39 2.06
CA ARG A 241 2.50 16.63 2.69
C ARG A 241 2.95 17.83 1.83
N PRO A 242 2.03 18.67 1.33
CA PRO A 242 2.41 19.81 0.51
C PRO A 242 3.04 20.91 1.37
N GLU A 243 4.05 21.58 0.80
CA GLU A 243 4.63 22.77 1.40
C GLU A 243 3.77 23.99 1.09
N PHE A 244 3.46 24.78 2.12
CA PHE A 244 2.73 26.02 1.93
C PHE A 244 3.66 27.09 1.36
N ARG A 245 3.27 27.69 0.24
CA ARG A 245 3.96 28.84 -0.35
C ARG A 245 2.94 29.86 -0.83
N PHE A 246 3.25 31.14 -0.71
CA PHE A 246 2.34 32.23 -1.09
C PHE A 246 2.07 32.29 -2.60
N ASP A 247 2.94 31.74 -3.43
CA ASP A 247 2.77 31.61 -4.88
C ASP A 247 1.90 30.41 -5.29
N SER A 248 1.53 29.52 -4.36
CA SER A 248 0.75 28.30 -4.63
C SER A 248 -0.68 28.34 -4.06
N LEU A 249 -1.22 29.52 -3.71
CA LEU A 249 -2.52 29.68 -3.03
C LEU A 249 -3.71 28.99 -3.75
N LEU A 250 -3.68 28.88 -5.07
CA LEU A 250 -4.74 28.21 -5.85
C LEU A 250 -4.55 26.68 -5.95
N VAL A 251 -3.34 26.18 -5.75
CA VAL A 251 -2.95 24.77 -5.93
C VAL A 251 -2.85 24.05 -4.58
N TYR A 252 -2.40 24.76 -3.55
CA TYR A 252 -2.22 24.26 -2.19
C TYR A 252 -3.49 23.61 -1.62
N PRO A 253 -4.71 24.19 -1.74
CA PRO A 253 -5.91 23.53 -1.23
C PRO A 253 -6.14 22.15 -1.85
N LYS A 254 -5.97 21.99 -3.17
CA LYS A 254 -6.14 20.69 -3.84
C LYS A 254 -5.09 19.68 -3.38
N GLN A 255 -3.83 20.10 -3.26
CA GLN A 255 -2.75 19.23 -2.78
C GLN A 255 -2.96 18.84 -1.31
N TYR A 256 -3.40 19.79 -0.48
CA TYR A 256 -3.69 19.54 0.93
C TYR A 256 -4.90 18.65 1.10
N THR A 257 -5.97 18.81 0.31
CA THR A 257 -7.11 17.88 0.31
C THR A 257 -6.67 16.47 -0.06
N ARG A 258 -5.77 16.31 -1.05
CA ARG A 258 -5.24 14.99 -1.42
C ARG A 258 -4.44 14.36 -0.26
N TYR A 259 -3.57 15.14 0.37
CA TYR A 259 -2.86 14.72 1.58
C TYR A 259 -3.82 14.39 2.72
N TYR A 260 -4.73 15.28 3.06
CA TYR A 260 -5.70 15.05 4.13
C TYR A 260 -6.54 13.78 3.89
N ASN A 261 -6.99 13.56 2.65
CA ASN A 261 -7.72 12.35 2.28
C ASN A 261 -6.91 11.05 2.43
N ASP A 262 -5.58 11.12 2.46
CA ASP A 262 -4.70 9.97 2.65
C ASP A 262 -4.36 9.72 4.13
N TYR A 263 -4.33 10.77 4.95
CA TYR A 263 -3.84 10.71 6.35
C TYR A 263 -4.89 11.06 7.42
N PHE A 264 -6.15 11.33 7.07
CA PHE A 264 -7.16 11.61 8.10
C PHE A 264 -7.35 10.39 9.02
N THR A 265 -7.34 10.63 10.33
CA THR A 265 -7.44 9.58 11.35
C THR A 265 -8.84 8.95 11.33
N PHE A 266 -8.98 7.69 11.74
CA PHE A 266 -10.15 6.81 11.53
C PHE A 266 -10.52 6.44 10.09
N ARG A 267 -9.86 6.99 9.05
CA ARG A 267 -10.11 6.64 7.64
C ARG A 267 -10.23 5.15 7.41
N SER A 268 -9.24 4.41 7.88
CA SER A 268 -9.14 2.96 7.72
C SER A 268 -10.29 2.20 8.36
N GLY A 269 -10.68 2.58 9.58
CA GLY A 269 -11.82 1.98 10.29
C GLY A 269 -13.15 2.27 9.60
N LEU A 270 -13.35 3.50 9.12
CA LEU A 270 -14.57 3.90 8.40
C LEU A 270 -14.68 3.25 7.03
N ILE A 271 -13.59 3.18 6.27
CA ILE A 271 -13.53 2.46 4.99
C ILE A 271 -13.83 0.98 5.22
N TYR A 272 -13.17 0.36 6.21
CA TYR A 272 -13.43 -1.03 6.57
C TYR A 272 -14.90 -1.28 6.91
N LEU A 273 -15.49 -0.46 7.80
CA LEU A 273 -16.90 -0.59 8.20
C LEU A 273 -17.84 -0.41 7.01
N ASN A 274 -17.64 0.64 6.20
CA ASN A 274 -18.43 0.86 4.99
C ASN A 274 -18.33 -0.33 4.02
N ASN A 275 -17.13 -0.86 3.81
CA ASN A 275 -16.91 -1.99 2.91
C ASN A 275 -17.56 -3.26 3.46
N LEU A 276 -17.47 -3.50 4.77
CA LEU A 276 -18.11 -4.62 5.46
C LEU A 276 -19.63 -4.56 5.30
N LEU A 277 -20.25 -3.39 5.54
CA LEU A 277 -21.69 -3.19 5.36
C LEU A 277 -22.11 -3.44 3.91
N LYS A 278 -21.38 -2.87 2.93
CA LYS A 278 -21.68 -3.07 1.51
C LYS A 278 -21.62 -4.54 1.11
N VAL A 279 -20.59 -5.26 1.54
CA VAL A 279 -20.41 -6.66 1.13
C VAL A 279 -21.35 -7.60 1.90
N LYS A 280 -21.40 -7.52 3.24
CA LYS A 280 -22.15 -8.48 4.06
C LYS A 280 -23.64 -8.18 4.17
N ILE A 281 -24.07 -6.92 4.07
CA ILE A 281 -25.49 -6.55 4.17
C ILE A 281 -26.11 -6.36 2.79
N LEU A 282 -25.45 -5.61 1.91
CA LEU A 282 -26.00 -5.26 0.60
C LEU A 282 -25.61 -6.23 -0.52
N GLY A 283 -24.61 -7.10 -0.30
CA GLY A 283 -24.10 -8.01 -1.33
C GLY A 283 -23.44 -7.30 -2.51
N VAL A 284 -22.99 -6.05 -2.34
CA VAL A 284 -22.39 -5.24 -3.41
C VAL A 284 -20.92 -4.95 -3.14
N SER A 285 -20.13 -4.91 -4.21
CA SER A 285 -18.73 -4.58 -4.09
C SER A 285 -18.52 -3.08 -3.86
N PRO A 286 -17.69 -2.66 -2.88
CA PRO A 286 -17.30 -1.27 -2.71
C PRO A 286 -16.32 -0.78 -3.79
N VAL A 287 -15.72 -1.68 -4.59
CA VAL A 287 -14.74 -1.35 -5.63
C VAL A 287 -15.09 -2.02 -6.96
N PRO A 288 -14.91 -1.35 -8.10
CA PRO A 288 -15.29 -1.90 -9.40
C PRO A 288 -14.43 -3.08 -9.88
N LYS A 289 -13.32 -3.38 -9.19
CA LYS A 289 -12.39 -4.44 -9.57
C LYS A 289 -12.81 -5.82 -9.06
N VAL A 290 -13.75 -5.90 -8.12
CA VAL A 290 -14.18 -7.16 -7.49
C VAL A 290 -15.69 -7.32 -7.67
N LEU A 291 -16.12 -8.49 -8.13
CA LEU A 291 -17.50 -8.93 -8.15
C LEU A 291 -17.75 -9.87 -6.96
N ILE A 292 -18.83 -9.62 -6.22
CA ILE A 292 -19.29 -10.51 -5.15
C ILE A 292 -20.22 -11.56 -5.77
N GLY A 293 -19.79 -12.81 -5.74
CA GLY A 293 -20.57 -13.99 -6.15
C GLY A 293 -21.32 -14.63 -4.98
N LYS A 294 -21.91 -15.78 -5.26
CA LYS A 294 -22.62 -16.60 -4.27
C LYS A 294 -21.63 -17.25 -3.30
N ASP A 295 -22.08 -17.55 -2.08
CA ASP A 295 -21.31 -18.28 -1.07
C ASP A 295 -19.93 -17.69 -0.75
N ASP A 296 -19.85 -16.35 -0.73
CA ASP A 296 -18.61 -15.56 -0.55
C ASP A 296 -17.52 -15.82 -1.63
N TRP A 297 -17.87 -16.33 -2.81
CA TRP A 297 -16.94 -16.41 -3.95
C TRP A 297 -16.76 -15.06 -4.60
N PHE A 298 -15.53 -14.57 -4.67
CA PHE A 298 -15.24 -13.28 -5.31
C PHE A 298 -14.64 -13.50 -6.69
N PHE A 299 -14.94 -12.63 -7.64
CA PHE A 299 -14.38 -12.69 -8.98
C PHE A 299 -13.73 -11.36 -9.35
N LEU A 300 -12.69 -11.40 -10.18
CA LEU A 300 -12.05 -10.19 -10.68
C LEU A 300 -12.94 -9.56 -11.76
N ASP A 301 -13.51 -8.39 -11.53
CA ASP A 301 -14.41 -7.76 -12.50
C ASP A 301 -13.65 -6.90 -13.51
N LYS A 302 -13.19 -5.69 -13.13
CA LYS A 302 -12.49 -4.77 -14.04
C LYS A 302 -11.00 -4.60 -13.71
N LEU A 303 -10.16 -4.60 -14.75
CA LEU A 303 -8.73 -4.26 -14.67
C LEU A 303 -8.51 -2.86 -15.26
N GLU A 304 -8.77 -1.82 -14.46
CA GLU A 304 -8.62 -0.42 -14.87
C GLU A 304 -9.41 -0.08 -16.16
N LEU A 305 -8.72 0.21 -17.27
CA LEU A 305 -9.31 0.50 -18.58
C LEU A 305 -9.52 -0.75 -19.46
N ARG A 306 -9.17 -1.95 -18.97
CA ARG A 306 -9.25 -3.21 -19.72
C ARG A 306 -10.55 -3.96 -19.36
N PRO A 307 -11.22 -4.58 -20.34
CA PRO A 307 -12.24 -5.60 -20.09
C PRO A 307 -11.70 -6.61 -19.09
N GLY A 308 -12.46 -6.95 -18.06
CA GLY A 308 -12.04 -8.00 -17.14
C GLY A 308 -12.96 -9.22 -17.17
N THR A 309 -12.91 -10.07 -16.13
CA THR A 309 -13.33 -11.46 -16.28
C THR A 309 -14.83 -11.62 -16.43
N VAL A 310 -15.64 -10.67 -15.94
CA VAL A 310 -17.10 -10.71 -16.08
C VAL A 310 -17.52 -10.51 -17.53
N GLU A 311 -16.88 -9.59 -18.25
CA GLU A 311 -17.14 -9.38 -19.68
C GLU A 311 -16.74 -10.62 -20.50
N CYS A 312 -15.61 -11.24 -20.15
CA CYS A 312 -15.16 -12.51 -20.72
C CYS A 312 -16.19 -13.63 -20.48
N TYR A 313 -16.65 -13.81 -19.24
CA TYR A 313 -17.65 -14.82 -18.88
C TYR A 313 -18.99 -14.61 -19.57
N ARG A 314 -19.45 -13.36 -19.61
CA ARG A 314 -20.68 -13.00 -20.30
C ARG A 314 -20.57 -13.17 -21.81
N SER A 315 -19.36 -13.30 -22.35
CA SER A 315 -19.09 -13.37 -23.79
C SER A 315 -19.72 -12.20 -24.53
N ILE A 316 -19.56 -10.97 -24.03
CA ILE A 316 -20.23 -9.78 -24.61
C ILE A 316 -19.62 -9.36 -25.95
N THR A 317 -18.33 -9.61 -26.15
CA THR A 317 -17.60 -9.20 -27.36
C THR A 317 -16.90 -10.41 -27.92
N LEU A 318 -17.27 -10.82 -29.13
CA LEU A 318 -16.65 -11.93 -29.84
C LEU A 318 -15.49 -11.45 -30.73
N PHE A 319 -14.71 -12.40 -31.24
CA PHE A 319 -13.75 -12.11 -32.31
C PHE A 319 -14.46 -12.03 -33.66
N THR A 320 -14.02 -11.09 -34.48
CA THR A 320 -14.31 -11.09 -35.93
C THR A 320 -13.46 -12.16 -36.62
N PRO A 321 -13.86 -12.66 -37.81
CA PRO A 321 -13.04 -13.59 -38.59
C PRO A 321 -11.61 -13.10 -38.83
N ARG A 322 -11.45 -11.80 -39.11
CA ARG A 322 -10.13 -11.16 -39.26
C ARG A 322 -9.27 -11.26 -38.01
N GLN A 323 -9.86 -11.10 -36.83
CA GLN A 323 -9.13 -11.22 -35.56
C GLN A 323 -8.71 -12.66 -35.27
N LEU A 324 -9.55 -13.65 -35.62
CA LEU A 324 -9.19 -15.06 -35.51
C LEU A 324 -8.03 -15.42 -36.45
N GLU A 325 -8.08 -14.93 -37.70
CA GLU A 325 -6.98 -15.09 -38.65
C GLU A 325 -5.69 -14.41 -38.16
N GLN A 326 -5.78 -13.21 -37.57
CA GLN A 326 -4.62 -12.53 -36.98
C GLN A 326 -3.99 -13.34 -35.84
N TRP A 327 -4.79 -13.89 -34.93
CA TRP A 327 -4.30 -14.78 -33.88
C TRP A 327 -3.60 -16.01 -34.46
N LYS A 328 -4.24 -16.68 -35.43
CA LYS A 328 -3.66 -17.83 -36.12
C LYS A 328 -2.29 -17.50 -36.71
N ASN A 329 -2.21 -16.43 -37.50
CA ASN A 329 -0.97 -16.02 -38.16
C ASN A 329 0.14 -15.68 -37.17
N VAL A 330 -0.18 -15.01 -36.05
CA VAL A 330 0.79 -14.67 -35.01
C VAL A 330 1.38 -15.95 -34.37
N LEU A 331 0.53 -16.91 -34.03
CA LEU A 331 0.97 -18.15 -33.39
C LEU A 331 1.72 -19.08 -34.36
N GLU A 332 1.28 -19.17 -35.62
CA GLU A 332 1.96 -19.94 -36.66
C GLU A 332 3.35 -19.39 -36.98
N GLN A 333 3.50 -18.06 -37.06
CA GLN A 333 4.81 -17.44 -37.23
C GLN A 333 5.77 -17.80 -36.10
N ARG A 334 5.29 -17.80 -34.83
CA ARG A 334 6.09 -18.23 -33.69
C ARG A 334 6.46 -19.69 -33.79
N GLN A 335 5.50 -20.57 -34.09
CA GLN A 335 5.71 -22.00 -34.27
C GLN A 335 6.75 -22.28 -35.35
N GLN A 336 6.63 -21.67 -36.53
CA GLN A 336 7.54 -21.86 -37.66
C GLN A 336 8.95 -21.38 -37.34
N TRP A 337 9.07 -20.18 -36.74
CA TRP A 337 10.36 -19.61 -36.37
C TRP A 337 11.10 -20.45 -35.32
N LEU A 338 10.35 -21.02 -34.35
CA LEU A 338 10.87 -21.93 -33.33
C LEU A 338 11.23 -23.30 -33.93
N ALA A 339 10.37 -23.85 -34.79
CA ALA A 339 10.59 -25.14 -35.45
C ALA A 339 11.84 -25.12 -36.34
N ALA A 340 12.10 -24.02 -37.06
CA ALA A 340 13.33 -23.82 -37.85
C ALA A 340 14.62 -23.88 -37.00
N ARG A 341 14.49 -23.76 -35.67
CA ARG A 341 15.59 -23.85 -34.69
C ARG A 341 15.53 -25.15 -33.86
N GLY A 342 14.65 -26.09 -34.21
CA GLY A 342 14.47 -27.32 -33.45
C GLY A 342 13.86 -27.10 -32.05
N ILE A 343 13.11 -26.01 -31.87
CA ILE A 343 12.45 -25.65 -30.61
C ILE A 343 10.95 -25.90 -30.75
N HIS A 344 10.35 -26.59 -29.78
CA HIS A 344 8.90 -26.81 -29.75
C HIS A 344 8.15 -25.57 -29.24
N TYR A 345 6.89 -25.42 -29.63
CA TYR A 345 6.03 -24.31 -29.22
C TYR A 345 4.72 -24.82 -28.63
N LEU A 346 4.30 -24.26 -27.49
CA LEU A 346 3.01 -24.52 -26.87
C LEU A 346 2.34 -23.21 -26.47
N PHE A 347 1.11 -23.01 -26.93
CA PHE A 347 0.26 -21.93 -26.44
C PHE A 347 -0.68 -22.45 -25.34
N LEU A 348 -0.55 -21.92 -24.13
CA LEU A 348 -1.26 -22.36 -22.94
C LEU A 348 -2.25 -21.28 -22.50
N ILE A 349 -3.55 -21.60 -22.51
CA ILE A 349 -4.58 -20.66 -22.05
C ILE A 349 -5.06 -21.08 -20.66
N VAL A 350 -4.87 -20.21 -19.67
CA VAL A 350 -5.35 -20.45 -18.31
C VAL A 350 -6.78 -19.91 -18.15
N PRO A 351 -7.79 -20.75 -17.86
CA PRO A 351 -9.16 -20.28 -17.78
C PRO A 351 -9.37 -19.39 -16.55
N ASN A 352 -10.32 -18.46 -16.60
CA ASN A 352 -10.67 -17.65 -15.44
C ASN A 352 -11.47 -18.48 -14.44
N LYS A 353 -11.46 -18.03 -13.18
CA LYS A 353 -12.21 -18.67 -12.10
C LYS A 353 -13.70 -18.80 -12.40
N ASN A 354 -14.33 -17.79 -13.00
CA ASN A 354 -15.75 -17.82 -13.37
C ASN A 354 -16.07 -18.77 -14.54
N THR A 355 -15.07 -19.17 -15.34
CA THR A 355 -15.22 -20.22 -16.36
C THR A 355 -15.20 -21.62 -15.74
N ILE A 356 -14.45 -21.82 -14.65
CA ILE A 356 -14.38 -23.08 -13.89
C ILE A 356 -15.50 -23.22 -12.85
N TYR A 357 -15.92 -22.11 -12.27
CA TYR A 357 -16.95 -22.00 -11.22
C TYR A 357 -18.13 -21.10 -11.63
N PRO A 358 -18.83 -21.40 -12.75
CA PRO A 358 -20.02 -20.65 -13.14
C PRO A 358 -21.15 -20.73 -12.09
N GLU A 359 -21.21 -21.81 -11.29
CA GLU A 359 -22.24 -22.03 -10.27
C GLU A 359 -22.26 -20.95 -9.17
N PHE A 360 -21.12 -20.29 -8.93
CA PHE A 360 -21.00 -19.24 -7.92
C PHE A 360 -21.14 -17.82 -8.50
N MET A 361 -21.40 -17.69 -9.81
CA MET A 361 -21.70 -16.38 -10.41
C MET A 361 -23.10 -15.90 -10.00
N PRO A 362 -23.32 -14.58 -9.81
CA PRO A 362 -24.64 -14.04 -9.53
C PRO A 362 -25.64 -14.30 -10.67
N ASP A 363 -26.90 -14.61 -10.34
CA ASP A 363 -27.93 -14.99 -11.32
C ASP A 363 -28.30 -13.89 -12.33
N HIS A 364 -28.05 -12.63 -11.97
CA HIS A 364 -28.27 -11.48 -12.84
C HIS A 364 -27.14 -11.30 -13.88
N ILE A 365 -26.00 -12.00 -13.72
CA ILE A 365 -24.88 -11.99 -14.66
C ILE A 365 -25.01 -13.22 -15.56
N ARG A 366 -25.70 -13.04 -16.69
CA ARG A 366 -25.92 -14.10 -17.67
C ARG A 366 -24.98 -13.97 -18.86
N ARG A 367 -24.66 -15.12 -19.45
CA ARG A 367 -23.99 -15.18 -20.75
C ARG A 367 -24.89 -14.59 -21.83
N VAL A 368 -24.30 -13.76 -22.67
CA VAL A 368 -24.95 -13.17 -23.85
C VAL A 368 -24.79 -14.11 -25.05
N HIS A 369 -23.61 -14.71 -25.20
CA HIS A 369 -23.32 -15.72 -26.20
C HIS A 369 -22.89 -17.03 -25.54
N GLU A 370 -23.24 -18.15 -26.16
CA GLU A 370 -22.88 -19.50 -25.68
C GLU A 370 -21.37 -19.75 -25.82
N LYS A 371 -20.83 -19.41 -27.00
CA LYS A 371 -19.39 -19.50 -27.30
C LYS A 371 -18.67 -18.23 -26.83
N SER A 372 -17.61 -18.42 -26.06
CA SER A 372 -16.69 -17.36 -25.66
C SER A 372 -15.63 -17.09 -26.74
N ARG A 373 -14.83 -16.03 -26.57
CA ARG A 373 -13.64 -15.79 -27.40
C ARG A 373 -12.64 -16.94 -27.36
N MET A 374 -12.48 -17.57 -26.20
CA MET A 374 -11.61 -18.74 -26.06
C MET A 374 -12.15 -19.92 -26.88
N ASP A 375 -13.47 -20.14 -26.87
CA ASP A 375 -14.09 -21.19 -27.70
C ASP A 375 -13.91 -20.91 -29.19
N GLN A 376 -14.15 -19.66 -29.64
CA GLN A 376 -13.94 -19.27 -31.03
C GLN A 376 -12.48 -19.47 -31.47
N LEU A 377 -11.52 -19.07 -30.63
CA LEU A 377 -10.11 -19.19 -30.96
C LEU A 377 -9.68 -20.66 -31.03
N LEU A 378 -10.05 -21.48 -30.04
CA LEU A 378 -9.72 -22.90 -30.02
C LEU A 378 -10.33 -23.65 -31.20
N GLU A 379 -11.62 -23.46 -31.49
CA GLU A 379 -12.29 -24.06 -32.65
C GLU A 379 -11.63 -23.64 -33.97
N TYR A 380 -11.29 -22.35 -34.10
CA TYR A 380 -10.67 -21.81 -35.30
C TYR A 380 -9.26 -22.38 -35.49
N LEU A 381 -8.42 -22.40 -34.45
CA LEU A 381 -7.06 -22.95 -34.51
C LEU A 381 -7.09 -24.46 -34.79
N HIS A 382 -7.96 -25.23 -34.15
CA HIS A 382 -8.08 -26.67 -34.42
C HIS A 382 -8.49 -26.97 -35.88
N SER A 383 -9.26 -26.08 -36.50
CA SER A 383 -9.77 -26.29 -37.87
C SER A 383 -8.84 -25.73 -38.95
N HIS A 384 -7.97 -24.77 -38.62
CA HIS A 384 -7.19 -24.02 -39.61
C HIS A 384 -5.68 -23.97 -39.35
N SER A 385 -5.18 -24.59 -38.28
CA SER A 385 -3.78 -24.52 -37.86
C SER A 385 -3.28 -25.81 -37.23
N THR A 386 -1.96 -25.96 -37.18
CA THR A 386 -1.27 -27.06 -36.49
C THR A 386 -0.56 -26.58 -35.21
N VAL A 387 -0.78 -25.32 -34.80
CA VAL A 387 -0.22 -24.78 -33.55
C VAL A 387 -0.72 -25.62 -32.37
N PRO A 388 0.17 -26.16 -31.52
CA PRO A 388 -0.22 -26.84 -30.29
C PRO A 388 -0.82 -25.84 -29.30
N VAL A 389 -2.08 -26.04 -28.94
CA VAL A 389 -2.78 -25.26 -27.92
C VAL A 389 -3.29 -26.16 -26.82
N LEU A 390 -3.10 -25.74 -25.57
CA LEU A 390 -3.60 -26.48 -24.41
C LEU A 390 -4.74 -25.74 -23.72
N ASP A 391 -5.93 -26.35 -23.76
CA ASP A 391 -7.09 -25.95 -22.98
C ASP A 391 -7.12 -26.68 -21.63
N LEU A 392 -6.91 -25.93 -20.53
CA LEU A 392 -6.92 -26.49 -19.18
C LEU A 392 -8.33 -26.70 -18.59
N ARG A 393 -9.40 -26.21 -19.24
CA ARG A 393 -10.76 -26.25 -18.69
C ARG A 393 -11.23 -27.68 -18.38
N PRO A 394 -11.06 -28.69 -19.26
CA PRO A 394 -11.49 -30.06 -18.95
C PRO A 394 -10.81 -30.61 -17.70
N ALA A 395 -9.48 -30.49 -17.62
CA ALA A 395 -8.69 -30.99 -16.50
C ALA A 395 -9.06 -30.31 -15.18
N LEU A 396 -9.21 -28.98 -15.17
CA LEU A 396 -9.57 -28.21 -13.97
C LEU A 396 -11.02 -28.47 -13.53
N LYS A 397 -11.96 -28.60 -14.47
CA LYS A 397 -13.36 -28.97 -14.15
C LYS A 397 -13.47 -30.39 -13.59
N ALA A 398 -12.68 -31.34 -14.09
CA ALA A 398 -12.63 -32.67 -13.51
C ALA A 398 -12.00 -32.64 -12.11
N GLY A 399 -10.88 -31.92 -11.94
CA GLY A 399 -10.16 -31.81 -10.68
C GLY A 399 -10.98 -31.17 -9.56
N LYS A 400 -11.89 -30.23 -9.87
CA LYS A 400 -12.70 -29.52 -8.85
C LYS A 400 -13.61 -30.44 -8.02
N THR A 401 -13.84 -31.68 -8.47
CA THR A 401 -14.66 -32.68 -7.77
C THR A 401 -14.02 -33.19 -6.48
N GLN A 402 -12.69 -33.20 -6.39
CA GLN A 402 -11.97 -33.71 -5.22
C GLN A 402 -11.68 -32.57 -4.22
N TYR A 403 -11.24 -31.44 -4.74
CA TYR A 403 -10.85 -30.26 -3.98
C TYR A 403 -11.10 -29.00 -4.82
N PRO A 404 -11.38 -27.83 -4.21
CA PRO A 404 -11.35 -26.57 -4.94
C PRO A 404 -10.03 -26.41 -5.69
N VAL A 405 -10.09 -26.04 -6.97
CA VAL A 405 -8.91 -25.75 -7.80
C VAL A 405 -8.59 -24.25 -7.83
N TYR A 406 -9.52 -23.41 -7.37
CA TYR A 406 -9.30 -21.98 -7.14
C TYR A 406 -9.57 -21.59 -5.70
N SER A 407 -8.89 -20.54 -5.26
CA SER A 407 -9.21 -19.88 -4.00
C SER A 407 -10.49 -19.06 -4.13
N ARG A 408 -11.28 -19.03 -3.06
CA ARG A 408 -12.62 -18.45 -3.04
C ARG A 408 -12.57 -16.93 -3.13
N THR A 409 -11.67 -16.30 -2.38
CA THR A 409 -11.52 -14.84 -2.34
C THR A 409 -10.20 -14.34 -2.95
N ASP A 410 -9.59 -15.16 -3.82
CA ASP A 410 -8.43 -14.79 -4.63
C ASP A 410 -8.72 -14.92 -6.14
N THR A 411 -8.01 -14.18 -6.98
CA THR A 411 -8.07 -14.29 -8.45
C THR A 411 -7.53 -15.63 -8.97
N HIS A 412 -6.55 -16.23 -8.28
CA HIS A 412 -5.74 -17.32 -8.80
C HIS A 412 -6.25 -18.71 -8.40
N TRP A 413 -5.74 -19.73 -9.11
CA TRP A 413 -5.80 -21.11 -8.63
C TRP A 413 -5.06 -21.27 -7.29
N ASN A 414 -5.38 -22.32 -6.55
CA ASN A 414 -4.56 -22.75 -5.41
C ASN A 414 -3.50 -23.76 -5.86
N ASP A 415 -2.68 -24.29 -4.93
CA ASP A 415 -1.61 -25.23 -5.28
C ASP A 415 -2.14 -26.50 -5.95
N TYR A 416 -3.34 -26.95 -5.58
CA TYR A 416 -3.98 -28.12 -6.19
C TYR A 416 -4.41 -27.84 -7.64
N GLY A 417 -5.05 -26.70 -7.90
CA GLY A 417 -5.37 -26.28 -9.27
C GLY A 417 -4.13 -26.12 -10.16
N ALA A 418 -3.06 -25.53 -9.61
CA ALA A 418 -1.78 -25.43 -10.29
C ALA A 418 -1.14 -26.80 -10.57
N TYR A 419 -1.25 -27.75 -9.63
CA TYR A 419 -0.80 -29.13 -9.84
C TYR A 419 -1.57 -29.85 -10.95
N ILE A 420 -2.89 -29.66 -11.01
CA ILE A 420 -3.72 -30.22 -12.10
C ILE A 420 -3.29 -29.64 -13.45
N ALA A 421 -3.07 -28.33 -13.52
CA ALA A 421 -2.55 -27.68 -14.72
C ALA A 421 -1.17 -28.21 -15.13
N PHE A 422 -0.25 -28.33 -14.16
CA PHE A 422 1.07 -28.92 -14.37
C PHE A 422 0.99 -30.35 -14.92
N ARG A 423 0.17 -31.22 -14.32
CA ARG A 423 0.00 -32.60 -14.77
C ARG A 423 -0.46 -32.67 -16.23
N GLU A 424 -1.39 -31.79 -16.59
CA GLU A 424 -1.91 -31.68 -17.94
C GLU A 424 -0.86 -31.16 -18.93
N ILE A 425 -0.07 -30.14 -18.54
CA ILE A 425 1.05 -29.64 -19.36
C ILE A 425 2.03 -30.77 -19.67
N ILE A 426 2.47 -31.51 -18.65
CA ILE A 426 3.47 -32.58 -18.83
C ILE A 426 2.92 -33.73 -19.69
N THR A 427 1.65 -34.08 -19.50
CA THR A 427 0.97 -35.11 -20.29
C THR A 427 0.81 -34.65 -21.75
N HIS A 428 0.47 -33.39 -21.98
CA HIS A 428 0.33 -32.82 -23.31
C HIS A 428 1.67 -32.80 -24.06
N ILE A 429 2.75 -32.32 -23.43
CA ILE A 429 4.08 -32.28 -24.09
C ILE A 429 4.62 -33.68 -24.35
N SER A 430 4.37 -34.65 -23.47
CA SER A 430 4.78 -36.05 -23.68
C SER A 430 4.14 -36.66 -24.92
N ARG A 431 2.87 -36.34 -25.16
CA ARG A 431 2.13 -36.81 -26.34
C ARG A 431 2.49 -36.05 -27.61
N SER A 432 2.78 -34.76 -27.49
CA SER A 432 2.88 -33.86 -28.65
C SER A 432 4.30 -33.70 -29.19
N PHE A 433 5.33 -33.90 -28.36
CA PHE A 433 6.70 -33.56 -28.71
C PHE A 433 7.66 -34.73 -28.48
N PRO A 434 8.39 -35.19 -29.53
CA PRO A 434 9.31 -36.32 -29.43
C PRO A 434 10.37 -36.16 -28.33
N SER A 435 10.93 -34.96 -28.13
CA SER A 435 11.94 -34.68 -27.10
C SER A 435 11.41 -34.78 -25.66
N PHE A 436 10.10 -34.92 -25.47
CA PHE A 436 9.44 -35.04 -24.17
C PHE A 436 8.67 -36.35 -24.01
N ARG A 437 8.83 -37.33 -24.92
CA ARG A 437 8.01 -38.55 -24.94
C ARG A 437 7.97 -39.30 -23.60
N GLU A 438 9.09 -39.30 -22.89
CA GLU A 438 9.25 -39.96 -21.58
C GLU A 438 8.82 -39.09 -20.39
N ALA A 439 8.28 -37.90 -20.63
CA ALA A 439 7.86 -37.00 -19.57
C ALA A 439 6.65 -37.56 -18.83
N VAL A 440 6.85 -37.89 -17.56
CA VAL A 440 5.79 -38.34 -16.64
C VAL A 440 5.63 -37.28 -15.56
N PRO A 441 4.41 -36.76 -15.30
CA PRO A 441 4.21 -35.76 -14.25
C PRO A 441 4.52 -36.34 -12.87
N LEU A 442 5.05 -35.49 -11.97
CA LEU A 442 5.23 -35.88 -10.57
C LEU A 442 3.89 -36.33 -9.98
N PRO A 443 3.81 -37.51 -9.34
CA PRO A 443 2.56 -37.99 -8.78
C PRO A 443 2.15 -37.14 -7.57
N LEU A 444 0.85 -36.99 -7.33
CA LEU A 444 0.32 -36.21 -6.20
C LEU A 444 0.83 -36.75 -4.86
N SER A 445 1.13 -38.06 -4.79
CA SER A 445 1.74 -38.72 -3.63
C SER A 445 3.13 -38.19 -3.27
N ARG A 446 3.79 -37.40 -4.13
CA ARG A 446 5.04 -36.70 -3.80
C ARG A 446 4.82 -35.50 -2.87
N PHE A 447 3.57 -35.08 -2.72
CA PHE A 447 3.15 -33.92 -1.93
C PHE A 447 2.24 -34.35 -0.78
N LYS A 448 2.34 -33.62 0.34
CA LYS A 448 1.40 -33.65 1.43
C LYS A 448 0.38 -32.55 1.19
N ILE A 449 -0.89 -32.93 1.07
CA ILE A 449 -1.99 -31.97 0.99
C ILE A 449 -2.20 -31.38 2.39
N LYS A 450 -2.10 -30.07 2.50
CA LYS A 450 -2.36 -29.33 3.73
C LYS A 450 -3.47 -28.33 3.48
N ILE A 451 -4.52 -28.42 4.28
CA ILE A 451 -5.63 -27.48 4.27
C ILE A 451 -5.39 -26.50 5.41
N VAL A 452 -5.26 -25.23 5.09
CA VAL A 452 -5.02 -24.17 6.08
C VAL A 452 -6.12 -23.15 5.99
N ASN A 453 -6.84 -22.99 7.10
CA ASN A 453 -7.86 -21.95 7.22
C ASN A 453 -7.17 -20.60 7.43
N ARG A 454 -7.30 -19.70 6.46
CA ARG A 454 -6.62 -18.39 6.44
C ARG A 454 -7.59 -17.25 6.14
N SER A 455 -7.15 -16.03 6.41
CA SER A 455 -7.82 -14.82 5.93
C SER A 455 -7.82 -14.77 4.40
N GLY A 456 -8.83 -14.09 3.85
CA GLY A 456 -9.09 -14.02 2.42
C GLY A 456 -7.92 -13.56 1.55
N GLY A 457 -7.99 -13.93 0.27
CA GLY A 457 -6.98 -13.70 -0.75
C GLY A 457 -6.93 -12.28 -1.30
N ASP A 458 -6.32 -12.14 -2.48
CA ASP A 458 -6.06 -10.84 -3.11
C ASP A 458 -7.33 -10.00 -3.34
N LEU A 459 -8.47 -10.61 -3.69
CA LEU A 459 -9.73 -9.91 -3.88
C LEU A 459 -10.30 -9.41 -2.55
N ALA A 460 -10.24 -10.20 -1.48
CA ALA A 460 -10.63 -9.74 -0.13
C ALA A 460 -9.75 -8.57 0.35
N ILE A 461 -8.45 -8.61 0.03
CA ILE A 461 -7.52 -7.50 0.29
C ILE A 461 -7.91 -6.26 -0.53
N MET A 462 -8.29 -6.40 -1.81
CA MET A 462 -8.78 -5.29 -2.64
C MET A 462 -10.05 -4.64 -2.07
N LEU A 463 -10.88 -5.39 -1.36
CA LEU A 463 -12.04 -4.87 -0.63
C LEU A 463 -11.67 -4.20 0.70
N SER A 464 -10.39 -4.23 1.11
CA SER A 464 -9.94 -3.84 2.45
C SER A 464 -10.65 -4.64 3.56
N LEU A 465 -10.97 -5.92 3.32
CA LEU A 465 -11.65 -6.81 4.26
C LEU A 465 -10.78 -8.04 4.61
N ASN A 466 -9.47 -7.83 4.74
CA ASN A 466 -8.47 -8.85 5.01
C ASN A 466 -8.32 -9.23 6.51
N LYS A 467 -9.04 -8.55 7.42
CA LYS A 467 -9.03 -8.82 8.87
C LYS A 467 -9.99 -9.96 9.26
N ASP A 468 -9.80 -11.13 8.67
CA ASP A 468 -10.58 -12.36 8.98
C ASP A 468 -12.09 -12.31 8.75
N VAL A 469 -12.62 -11.28 8.07
CA VAL A 469 -14.03 -11.21 7.65
C VAL A 469 -14.39 -12.40 6.76
N PHE A 470 -13.48 -12.72 5.85
CA PHE A 470 -13.56 -13.88 4.98
C PHE A 470 -12.44 -14.81 5.37
N ARG A 471 -12.82 -16.00 5.83
CA ARG A 471 -11.91 -17.11 6.05
C ARG A 471 -12.13 -18.14 4.96
N GLU A 472 -11.06 -18.71 4.45
CA GLU A 472 -11.14 -19.77 3.46
C GLU A 472 -10.12 -20.86 3.73
N ASP A 473 -10.50 -22.07 3.39
CA ASP A 473 -9.63 -23.23 3.42
C ASP A 473 -8.75 -23.21 2.17
N MET A 474 -7.50 -22.80 2.34
CA MET A 474 -6.53 -22.79 1.27
C MET A 474 -5.77 -24.11 1.24
N ILE A 475 -5.69 -24.68 0.04
CA ILE A 475 -4.99 -25.93 -0.20
C ILE A 475 -3.56 -25.64 -0.60
N PHE A 476 -2.64 -26.19 0.17
CA PHE A 476 -1.20 -26.17 -0.07
C PHE A 476 -0.69 -27.58 -0.40
N LEU A 477 0.24 -27.66 -1.33
CA LEU A 477 0.95 -28.89 -1.66
C LEU A 477 2.39 -28.80 -1.16
N GLU A 478 2.63 -29.31 0.04
CA GLU A 478 3.96 -29.32 0.65
C GLU A 478 4.76 -30.54 0.14
N ALA A 479 5.94 -30.32 -0.43
CA ALA A 479 6.78 -31.41 -0.93
C ALA A 479 7.21 -32.33 0.24
N ARG A 480 7.05 -33.66 0.08
CA ARG A 480 7.42 -34.64 1.12
C ARG A 480 8.92 -34.83 1.30
N LEU A 481 9.69 -34.53 0.26
CA LEU A 481 11.15 -34.46 0.29
C LEU A 481 11.55 -33.07 -0.20
N PRO A 482 12.73 -32.57 0.21
CA PRO A 482 13.25 -31.28 -0.25
C PRO A 482 13.19 -31.13 -1.77
N LEU A 483 12.84 -29.92 -2.20
CA LEU A 483 12.93 -29.52 -3.60
C LEU A 483 14.43 -29.44 -3.98
N ARG A 484 14.78 -29.97 -5.14
CA ARG A 484 16.13 -30.00 -5.69
C ARG A 484 16.44 -28.75 -6.50
N ALA A 485 15.41 -28.13 -7.07
CA ALA A 485 15.56 -26.97 -7.91
C ALA A 485 16.02 -25.75 -7.11
N THR A 486 16.99 -25.04 -7.66
CA THR A 486 17.53 -23.78 -7.14
C THR A 486 17.29 -22.67 -8.15
N GLY A 487 17.59 -21.42 -7.79
CA GLY A 487 17.48 -20.28 -8.71
C GLY A 487 16.67 -19.11 -8.18
N ASP A 488 16.73 -18.02 -8.93
CA ASP A 488 16.67 -16.66 -8.40
C ASP A 488 15.26 -16.07 -8.25
N LYS A 489 15.22 -14.88 -7.65
CA LYS A 489 14.06 -13.97 -7.68
C LYS A 489 13.93 -13.34 -9.07
N LEU A 490 12.71 -12.99 -9.46
CA LEU A 490 12.48 -12.23 -10.69
C LEU A 490 13.19 -10.87 -10.61
N GLU A 491 14.06 -10.60 -11.58
CA GLU A 491 14.71 -9.32 -11.81
C GLU A 491 13.95 -8.50 -12.86
N ASN A 492 14.00 -7.17 -12.76
CA ASN A 492 13.35 -6.30 -13.75
C ASN A 492 14.24 -6.19 -14.99
N ILE A 493 13.73 -6.58 -16.16
CA ILE A 493 14.37 -6.28 -17.46
C ILE A 493 13.93 -4.89 -17.93
N SER A 494 12.65 -4.55 -17.71
CA SER A 494 12.07 -3.27 -18.07
C SER A 494 11.03 -2.84 -17.04
N ARG A 495 10.37 -1.69 -17.25
CA ARG A 495 9.28 -1.20 -16.38
C ARG A 495 8.13 -2.20 -16.25
N PHE A 496 7.91 -3.06 -17.25
CA PHE A 496 6.76 -3.96 -17.33
C PHE A 496 7.13 -5.43 -17.50
N VAL A 497 8.40 -5.76 -17.77
CA VAL A 497 8.87 -7.12 -18.00
C VAL A 497 9.88 -7.53 -16.93
N LYS A 498 9.67 -8.71 -16.35
CA LYS A 498 10.59 -9.30 -15.36
C LYS A 498 11.07 -10.67 -15.84
N GLN A 499 12.27 -11.06 -15.47
CA GLN A 499 12.83 -12.36 -15.80
C GLN A 499 13.45 -13.01 -14.57
N GLY A 500 13.35 -14.33 -14.47
CA GLY A 500 14.08 -15.14 -13.51
C GLY A 500 14.22 -16.56 -14.02
N TYR A 501 14.96 -17.39 -13.30
CA TYR A 501 15.21 -18.76 -13.73
C TYR A 501 15.17 -19.74 -12.55
N SER A 502 15.02 -21.02 -12.87
CA SER A 502 15.33 -22.12 -11.96
C SER A 502 16.20 -23.16 -12.65
N GLU A 503 17.06 -23.81 -11.90
CA GLU A 503 17.91 -24.91 -12.36
C GLU A 503 17.71 -26.14 -11.47
N CYS A 504 17.62 -27.31 -12.09
CA CYS A 504 17.60 -28.59 -11.42
C CYS A 504 18.40 -29.59 -12.26
N PRO A 505 19.74 -29.64 -12.15
CA PRO A 505 20.58 -30.44 -13.04
C PRO A 505 20.25 -31.95 -13.08
N THR A 506 19.60 -32.46 -12.03
CA THR A 506 19.16 -33.87 -11.91
C THR A 506 17.72 -34.11 -12.41
N ALA A 507 17.08 -33.10 -13.00
CA ALA A 507 15.74 -33.22 -13.54
C ALA A 507 15.76 -33.95 -14.90
N PRO A 508 14.73 -34.76 -15.20
CA PRO A 508 14.74 -35.61 -16.39
C PRO A 508 14.45 -34.87 -17.69
N LEU A 509 13.81 -33.69 -17.64
CA LEU A 509 13.40 -32.96 -18.84
C LEU A 509 14.41 -31.85 -19.22
N PRO A 510 14.57 -31.53 -20.50
CA PRO A 510 15.50 -30.50 -20.95
C PRO A 510 15.04 -29.08 -20.56
N ASN A 511 15.85 -28.08 -20.88
CA ASN A 511 15.55 -26.68 -20.58
C ASN A 511 14.33 -26.16 -21.36
N ILE A 512 13.55 -25.28 -20.73
CA ILE A 512 12.39 -24.61 -21.35
C ILE A 512 12.39 -23.11 -21.05
N LEU A 513 11.63 -22.35 -21.84
CA LEU A 513 11.34 -20.94 -21.60
C LEU A 513 9.81 -20.77 -21.52
N MET A 514 9.34 -20.05 -20.51
CA MET A 514 7.92 -19.78 -20.30
C MET A 514 7.69 -18.27 -20.21
N VAL A 515 6.92 -17.72 -21.14
CA VAL A 515 6.33 -16.38 -21.03
C VAL A 515 5.01 -16.55 -20.28
N HIS A 516 4.77 -15.75 -19.25
CA HIS A 516 3.68 -16.02 -18.32
C HIS A 516 3.08 -14.77 -17.66
N ASP A 517 1.94 -14.97 -16.99
CA ASP A 517 1.33 -14.01 -16.08
C ASP A 517 1.47 -14.45 -14.60
N SER A 518 0.71 -13.88 -13.66
CA SER A 518 0.79 -14.21 -12.23
C SER A 518 0.34 -15.64 -11.85
N PHE A 519 -0.35 -16.38 -12.73
CA PHE A 519 -0.76 -17.76 -12.50
C PHE A 519 0.44 -18.71 -12.34
N TYR A 520 1.56 -18.39 -12.98
CA TYR A 520 2.80 -19.16 -12.88
C TYR A 520 3.32 -19.31 -11.44
N ASN A 521 2.99 -18.39 -10.52
CA ASN A 521 3.56 -18.37 -9.17
C ASN A 521 3.35 -19.69 -8.42
N ARG A 522 2.19 -20.32 -8.64
CA ARG A 522 1.82 -21.61 -8.04
C ARG A 522 2.27 -22.80 -8.88
N LEU A 523 2.59 -22.57 -10.17
CA LEU A 523 3.06 -23.57 -11.11
C LEU A 523 4.59 -23.79 -11.01
N LYS A 524 5.33 -22.72 -10.69
CA LYS A 524 6.80 -22.67 -10.63
C LYS A 524 7.40 -23.86 -9.90
N PRO A 525 6.99 -24.24 -8.66
CA PRO A 525 7.65 -25.33 -7.94
C PRO A 525 7.59 -26.68 -8.68
N PHE A 526 6.50 -26.96 -9.42
CA PHE A 526 6.35 -28.22 -10.13
C PHE A 526 7.20 -28.27 -11.41
N LEU A 527 7.21 -27.17 -12.17
CA LEU A 527 8.04 -27.06 -13.38
C LEU A 527 9.53 -27.08 -13.01
N SER A 528 9.93 -26.29 -12.01
CA SER A 528 11.31 -26.21 -11.57
C SER A 528 11.89 -27.57 -11.14
N GLU A 529 11.07 -28.49 -10.60
CA GLU A 529 11.52 -29.83 -10.22
C GLU A 529 11.64 -30.82 -11.38
N GLN A 530 10.97 -30.58 -12.51
CA GLN A 530 10.91 -31.52 -13.63
C GLN A 530 11.78 -31.16 -14.82
N PHE A 531 12.12 -29.88 -14.99
CA PHE A 531 12.98 -29.42 -16.06
C PHE A 531 14.36 -29.03 -15.53
N SER A 532 15.40 -29.38 -16.28
CA SER A 532 16.80 -29.10 -15.96
C SER A 532 17.07 -27.61 -15.78
N ARG A 533 16.36 -26.78 -16.56
CA ARG A 533 16.33 -25.33 -16.41
C ARG A 533 14.99 -24.77 -16.92
N VAL A 534 14.45 -23.79 -16.23
CA VAL A 534 13.27 -23.05 -16.68
C VAL A 534 13.60 -21.57 -16.65
N LEU A 535 13.47 -20.89 -17.80
CA LEU A 535 13.47 -19.44 -17.83
C LEU A 535 12.04 -18.91 -17.77
N PHE A 536 11.78 -18.03 -16.81
CA PHE A 536 10.48 -17.40 -16.58
C PHE A 536 10.53 -15.94 -17.03
N ILE A 537 9.66 -15.54 -17.96
CA ILE A 537 9.51 -14.16 -18.41
C ILE A 537 8.09 -13.70 -18.07
N TRP A 538 7.98 -12.78 -17.13
CA TRP A 538 6.71 -12.14 -16.80
C TRP A 538 6.44 -11.01 -17.81
N ASP A 539 5.52 -11.24 -18.74
CA ASP A 539 5.09 -10.28 -19.76
C ASP A 539 3.59 -10.42 -20.09
N TRP A 540 2.78 -9.43 -19.68
CA TRP A 540 1.32 -9.46 -19.83
C TRP A 540 0.85 -9.21 -21.26
N ASP A 541 1.70 -8.61 -22.09
CA ASP A 541 1.35 -8.29 -23.48
C ASP A 541 1.76 -9.44 -24.44
N LEU A 542 2.29 -10.54 -23.87
CA LEU A 542 2.71 -11.74 -24.59
C LEU A 542 3.64 -11.43 -25.77
N ASN A 543 4.60 -10.51 -25.57
CA ASN A 543 5.59 -10.17 -26.59
C ASN A 543 6.47 -11.39 -26.89
N PHE A 544 6.90 -11.51 -28.14
CA PHE A 544 7.84 -12.55 -28.54
C PHE A 544 9.29 -12.09 -28.31
N HIS A 545 10.13 -12.93 -27.72
CA HIS A 545 11.47 -12.58 -27.25
C HIS A 545 12.58 -13.33 -28.02
N PRO A 546 12.78 -13.07 -29.34
CA PRO A 546 13.64 -13.90 -30.20
C PRO A 546 15.10 -13.94 -29.72
N HIS A 547 15.66 -12.78 -29.33
CA HIS A 547 17.05 -12.71 -28.84
C HIS A 547 17.28 -13.48 -27.54
N VAL A 548 16.27 -13.51 -26.66
CA VAL A 548 16.34 -14.30 -25.42
C VAL A 548 16.24 -15.78 -25.75
N ILE A 549 15.33 -16.16 -26.64
CA ILE A 549 15.15 -17.56 -27.06
C ILE A 549 16.42 -18.09 -27.75
N GLU A 550 17.05 -17.32 -28.64
CA GLU A 550 18.30 -17.71 -29.30
C GLU A 550 19.45 -17.89 -28.31
N ARG A 551 19.55 -17.00 -27.31
CA ARG A 551 20.58 -17.09 -26.28
C ARG A 551 20.38 -18.29 -25.37
N GLU A 552 19.16 -18.55 -24.92
CA GLU A 552 18.87 -19.62 -23.95
C GLU A 552 18.73 -20.99 -24.60
N ASN A 553 18.48 -21.04 -25.92
CA ASN A 553 18.30 -22.24 -26.72
C ASN A 553 17.41 -23.31 -26.03
N PRO A 554 16.17 -22.96 -25.63
CA PRO A 554 15.26 -23.89 -24.95
C PRO A 554 14.80 -25.01 -25.89
N LYS A 555 14.40 -26.16 -25.35
CA LYS A 555 13.74 -27.23 -26.13
C LYS A 555 12.24 -27.00 -26.32
N LEU A 556 11.65 -26.13 -25.51
CA LEU A 556 10.24 -25.75 -25.59
C LEU A 556 10.07 -24.30 -25.14
N VAL A 557 9.30 -23.55 -25.91
CA VAL A 557 8.74 -22.25 -25.50
C VAL A 557 7.26 -22.43 -25.18
N ILE A 558 6.86 -22.03 -23.98
CA ILE A 558 5.46 -22.01 -23.54
C ILE A 558 5.02 -20.55 -23.41
N ASP A 559 4.05 -20.16 -24.23
CA ASP A 559 3.35 -18.89 -24.07
C ASP A 559 2.10 -19.14 -23.22
N GLU A 560 2.16 -18.77 -21.94
CA GLU A 560 1.05 -18.86 -21.00
C GLU A 560 0.32 -17.52 -20.88
N MET A 561 -1.01 -17.57 -20.95
CA MET A 561 -1.85 -16.40 -20.84
C MET A 561 -3.21 -16.75 -20.24
N ALA A 562 -3.66 -16.01 -19.23
CA ALA A 562 -5.03 -16.16 -18.77
C ALA A 562 -6.08 -15.73 -19.81
N GLU A 563 -7.23 -16.42 -19.88
CA GLU A 563 -8.26 -16.24 -20.91
C GLU A 563 -8.77 -14.79 -21.00
N ARG A 564 -8.76 -14.03 -19.88
CA ARG A 564 -9.18 -12.62 -19.85
C ARG A 564 -8.34 -11.72 -20.76
N PHE A 565 -7.10 -12.09 -21.06
CA PHE A 565 -6.23 -11.33 -21.95
C PHE A 565 -6.64 -11.46 -23.43
N LEU A 566 -7.46 -12.45 -23.80
CA LEU A 566 -8.08 -12.53 -25.13
C LEU A 566 -9.04 -11.36 -25.41
N MET A 567 -9.46 -10.61 -24.39
CA MET A 567 -10.26 -9.40 -24.55
C MET A 567 -9.42 -8.19 -25.00
N GLN A 568 -8.10 -8.31 -24.98
CA GLN A 568 -7.16 -7.21 -25.22
C GLN A 568 -6.67 -7.22 -26.68
N LYS A 569 -5.65 -6.40 -26.96
CA LYS A 569 -5.05 -6.33 -28.30
C LYS A 569 -4.33 -7.65 -28.59
N ILE A 570 -4.47 -8.13 -29.83
CA ILE A 570 -3.73 -9.29 -30.34
C ILE A 570 -2.23 -8.96 -30.32
N PRO A 571 -1.36 -9.84 -29.80
CA PRO A 571 0.09 -9.62 -29.79
C PRO A 571 0.64 -9.38 -31.19
N VAL A 572 1.72 -8.61 -31.27
CA VAL A 572 2.42 -8.33 -32.54
C VAL A 572 3.80 -8.94 -32.46
N ASN A 573 4.14 -9.80 -33.42
CA ASN A 573 5.48 -10.36 -33.53
C ASN A 573 6.45 -9.31 -34.08
N PRO A 574 7.72 -9.30 -33.63
CA PRO A 574 8.73 -8.41 -34.18
C PRO A 574 9.02 -8.73 -35.65
N GLY A 575 9.49 -7.74 -36.42
CA GLY A 575 9.76 -7.88 -37.86
C GLY A 575 10.73 -9.02 -38.21
N SER A 576 11.64 -9.36 -37.29
CA SER A 576 12.59 -10.49 -37.44
C SER A 576 11.92 -11.86 -37.60
N LEU A 577 10.64 -12.01 -37.28
CA LEU A 577 9.87 -13.24 -37.53
C LEU A 577 9.26 -13.28 -38.94
N GLN A 578 9.19 -12.16 -39.65
CA GLN A 578 8.55 -12.07 -40.97
C GLN A 578 9.50 -12.47 -42.12
N GLU A 579 10.80 -12.56 -41.87
CA GLU A 579 11.84 -12.92 -42.85
C GLU A 579 12.06 -14.43 -42.98
N VAL A 580 11.46 -15.25 -42.12
CA VAL A 580 11.48 -16.72 -42.24
C VAL A 580 10.32 -17.12 -43.15
N ARG A 581 10.55 -17.09 -44.47
CA ARG A 581 9.63 -17.63 -45.47
C ARG A 581 10.25 -18.81 -46.20
#